data_AF-A0A177Y891-F1
#
_entry.id   AF-A0A177Y891-F1
#
_cell.length_a   1.000
_cell.length_b   1.000
_cell.length_c   1.000
_cell.angle_alpha   90.00
_cell.angle_beta   90.00
_cell.angle_gamma   90.00
#
_symmetry.space_group_name_H-M   'P 1'
#
loop_
_entity.id
_entity.type
_entity.pdbx_description
1 polymer ?
#
loop_
_entity_poly.entity_id
_entity_poly.type
_entity_poly.pdbx_seq_one_letter_code
_entity_poly.pdbx_strand_id
1 'polypeptide(L)'
;MLGVNLIIVAMLGCAMFFTCVLLVWRWGFESLLPEGRVGVHHYVVSAFFAVVTAGLVLLLPMLRSTCGVELYPEVVVRTAMRSPFARTAGDVVLPWASILEVADEVKLIHHRMGTTKTPLIRLMTQGAVPLEGRFSWDTDNYVELPVGALAAEPNALLSVLREMHQSESRRRELLSLSPRTLFSPPPLRERLWGPKD
;
A
#
# COMPACT_ATOMS: atom_id res chain seq x y z
N MET A 1 6.37 0.35 -5.20
CA MET A 1 6.19 1.16 -3.96
C MET A 1 7.52 1.63 -3.35
N LEU A 2 8.59 0.82 -3.39
CA LEU A 2 9.90 1.18 -2.82
C LEU A 2 10.50 2.49 -3.39
N GLY A 3 10.38 2.73 -4.69
CA GLY A 3 10.90 3.95 -5.35
C GLY A 3 10.21 5.24 -4.91
N VAL A 4 8.88 5.23 -4.73
CA VAL A 4 8.13 6.42 -4.25
C VAL A 4 8.52 6.75 -2.81
N ASN A 5 8.67 5.73 -1.95
CA ASN A 5 9.11 5.92 -0.57
C ASN A 5 10.52 6.52 -0.51
N LEU A 6 11.43 6.06 -1.37
CA LEU A 6 12.80 6.58 -1.44
C LEU A 6 12.82 8.04 -1.89
N ILE A 7 11.98 8.41 -2.87
CA ILE A 7 11.81 9.81 -3.30
C ILE A 7 11.25 10.67 -2.17
N ILE A 8 10.24 10.19 -1.44
CA ILE A 8 9.66 10.91 -0.28
C ILE A 8 10.74 11.18 0.78
N VAL A 9 11.54 10.16 1.12
CA VAL A 9 12.64 10.29 2.10
C VAL A 9 13.69 11.29 1.63
N ALA A 10 14.11 11.23 0.35
CA ALA A 10 15.05 12.18 -0.21
C ALA A 10 14.50 13.62 -0.19
N MET A 11 13.23 13.81 -0.53
CA MET A 11 12.59 15.14 -0.51
C MET A 11 12.40 15.68 0.90
N LEU A 12 12.09 14.83 1.89
CA LEU A 12 12.09 15.20 3.30
C LEU A 12 13.48 15.70 3.75
N GLY A 13 14.55 15.00 3.34
CA GLY A 13 15.92 15.43 3.60
C GLY A 13 16.23 16.81 3.01
N CYS A 14 15.85 17.03 1.74
CA CYS A 14 16.00 18.34 1.10
C CYS A 14 15.19 19.44 1.81
N ALA A 15 13.92 19.17 2.15
CA ALA A 15 13.06 20.11 2.85
C ALA A 15 13.65 20.49 4.22
N MET A 16 14.15 19.50 4.97
CA MET A 16 14.82 19.72 6.25
C MET A 16 16.08 20.58 6.08
N PHE A 17 16.92 20.28 5.08
CA PHE A 17 18.12 21.05 4.79
C PHE A 17 17.80 22.53 4.50
N PHE A 18 16.87 22.81 3.59
CA PHE A 18 16.49 24.19 3.26
C PHE A 18 15.84 24.92 4.45
N THR A 19 15.06 24.21 5.27
CA THR A 19 14.48 24.77 6.50
C THR A 19 15.57 25.13 7.51
N CYS A 20 16.57 24.27 7.71
CA CYS A 20 17.71 24.57 8.58
C CYS A 20 18.50 25.78 8.08
N VAL A 21 18.74 25.91 6.78
CA VAL A 21 19.41 27.09 6.19
C VAL A 21 18.63 28.38 6.48
N LEU A 22 17.29 28.34 6.37
CA LEU A 22 16.44 29.49 6.71
C LEU A 22 16.47 29.85 8.20
N LEU A 23 16.48 28.84 9.09
CA LEU A 23 16.51 29.04 10.54
C LEU A 23 17.86 29.57 11.03
N VAL A 24 18.96 28.99 10.57
CA VAL A 24 20.34 29.45 10.86
C VAL A 24 20.48 30.92 10.51
N TRP A 25 19.99 31.30 9.33
CA TRP A 25 20.01 32.70 8.90
C TRP A 25 19.06 33.58 9.72
N ARG A 26 17.81 33.16 9.97
CA ARG A 26 16.83 33.93 10.75
C ARG A 26 17.31 34.23 12.17
N TRP A 27 18.04 33.31 12.77
CA TRP A 27 18.63 33.48 14.10
C TRP A 27 20.03 34.08 14.10
N GLY A 28 20.57 34.44 12.92
CA GLY A 28 21.86 35.11 12.81
C GLY A 28 23.04 34.24 13.26
N PHE A 29 22.91 32.91 13.19
CA PHE A 29 24.06 32.03 13.33
C PHE A 29 24.95 32.25 12.12
N GLU A 30 26.08 32.94 12.31
CA GLU A 30 27.05 33.27 11.26
C GLU A 30 27.38 32.03 10.44
N SER A 31 27.00 32.05 9.16
CA SER A 31 27.44 31.03 8.23
C SER A 31 28.94 31.21 8.03
N LEU A 32 29.73 30.13 8.05
CA LEU A 32 31.15 30.10 7.68
C LEU A 32 31.43 30.54 6.22
N LEU A 33 30.47 31.17 5.55
CA LEU A 33 30.56 31.67 4.18
C LEU A 33 30.65 33.21 4.22
N PRO A 34 31.59 33.80 3.47
CA PRO A 34 31.84 35.24 3.51
C PRO A 34 30.60 36.06 3.09
N GLU A 35 30.34 37.14 3.85
CA GLU A 35 29.17 38.03 3.77
C GLU A 35 28.85 38.53 2.35
N GLY A 36 29.85 38.61 1.47
CA GLY A 36 29.68 39.06 0.08
C GLY A 36 29.03 38.05 -0.88
N ARG A 37 28.83 36.78 -0.48
CA ARG A 37 28.28 35.73 -1.36
C ARG A 37 26.81 35.38 -1.05
N VAL A 38 26.24 35.87 0.06
CA VAL A 38 24.90 35.49 0.55
C VAL A 38 23.92 36.67 0.45
N GLY A 39 23.50 37.02 -0.76
CA GLY A 39 22.49 38.07 -0.98
C GLY A 39 21.04 37.60 -0.75
N VAL A 40 20.10 38.55 -0.61
CA VAL A 40 18.63 38.33 -0.46
C VAL A 40 18.06 37.32 -1.48
N HIS A 41 18.65 37.24 -2.67
CA HIS A 41 18.28 36.22 -3.67
C HIS A 41 18.41 34.77 -3.17
N HIS A 42 19.41 34.44 -2.34
CA HIS A 42 19.58 33.09 -1.80
C HIS A 42 18.47 32.74 -0.78
N TYR A 43 17.93 33.74 -0.08
CA TYR A 43 16.78 33.58 0.83
C TYR A 43 15.52 33.22 0.03
N VAL A 44 15.22 33.99 -1.02
CA VAL A 44 14.03 33.78 -1.83
C VAL A 44 14.08 32.40 -2.51
N VAL A 45 15.26 32.03 -3.02
CA VAL A 45 15.47 30.73 -3.67
C VAL A 45 15.35 29.57 -2.68
N SER A 46 15.97 29.65 -1.50
CA SER A 46 15.89 28.57 -0.50
C SER A 46 14.48 28.42 0.09
N ALA A 47 13.78 29.52 0.35
CA ALA A 47 12.37 29.50 0.76
C ALA A 47 11.47 28.87 -0.30
N PHE A 48 11.66 29.20 -1.57
CA PHE A 48 10.92 28.59 -2.68
C PHE A 48 11.10 27.07 -2.71
N PHE A 49 12.35 26.58 -2.66
CA PHE A 49 12.62 25.13 -2.66
C PHE A 49 12.07 24.42 -1.42
N ALA A 50 12.11 25.03 -0.24
CA ALA A 50 11.51 24.46 0.97
C ALA A 50 9.99 24.26 0.82
N VAL A 51 9.28 25.27 0.30
CA VAL A 51 7.83 25.20 0.08
C VAL A 51 7.49 24.17 -0.99
N VAL A 52 8.22 24.15 -2.12
CA VAL A 52 7.97 23.19 -3.21
C VAL A 52 8.22 21.76 -2.76
N THR A 53 9.34 21.49 -2.07
CA THR A 53 9.66 20.14 -1.58
C THR A 53 8.67 19.67 -0.52
N ALA A 54 8.27 20.53 0.42
CA ALA A 54 7.22 20.22 1.40
C ALA A 54 5.88 19.92 0.72
N GLY A 55 5.47 20.73 -0.27
CA GLY A 55 4.26 20.51 -1.05
C GLY A 55 4.28 19.16 -1.78
N LEU A 56 5.40 18.81 -2.42
CA LEU A 56 5.56 17.51 -3.09
C LEU A 56 5.50 16.34 -2.12
N VAL A 57 6.12 16.45 -0.94
CA VAL A 57 6.04 15.41 0.11
C VAL A 57 4.60 15.18 0.57
N LEU A 58 3.78 16.23 0.66
CA LEU A 58 2.37 16.11 1.04
C LEU A 58 1.50 15.54 -0.09
N LEU A 59 1.85 15.81 -1.35
CA LEU A 59 1.10 15.34 -2.52
C LEU A 59 1.43 13.89 -2.91
N LEU A 60 2.68 13.46 -2.78
CA LEU A 60 3.13 12.11 -3.19
C LEU A 60 2.33 10.96 -2.53
N PRO A 61 1.94 11.02 -1.24
CA PRO A 61 1.07 10.03 -0.63
C PRO A 61 -0.32 9.92 -1.28
N MET A 62 -0.86 11.01 -1.83
CA MET A 62 -2.17 11.00 -2.51
C MET A 62 -2.15 10.19 -3.81
N LEU A 63 -0.96 9.91 -4.36
CA LEU A 63 -0.78 9.03 -5.51
C LEU A 63 -0.72 7.54 -5.13
N ARG A 64 -0.78 7.20 -3.84
CA ARG A 64 -0.84 5.80 -3.41
C ARG A 64 -2.22 5.24 -3.75
N SER A 65 -2.23 4.27 -4.65
CA SER A 65 -3.38 3.40 -4.85
C SER A 65 -3.49 2.47 -3.64
N THR A 66 -4.59 2.59 -2.90
CA THR A 66 -4.95 1.64 -1.84
C THR A 66 -6.01 0.69 -2.40
N CYS A 67 -5.89 -0.58 -2.01
CA CYS A 67 -6.86 -1.62 -2.32
C CYS A 67 -7.48 -2.06 -1.00
N GLY A 68 -8.79 -2.24 -0.98
CA GLY A 68 -9.53 -2.80 0.14
C GLY A 68 -10.12 -4.16 -0.24
N VAL A 69 -10.37 -4.96 0.78
CA VAL A 69 -11.16 -6.18 0.66
C VAL A 69 -12.19 -6.14 1.76
N GLU A 70 -13.45 -6.25 1.38
CA GLU A 70 -14.59 -6.38 2.28
C GLU A 70 -15.10 -7.82 2.21
N LEU A 71 -15.26 -8.43 3.37
CA LEU A 71 -15.69 -9.81 3.51
C LEU A 71 -17.13 -9.83 4.01
N TYR A 72 -18.03 -10.36 3.20
CA TYR A 72 -19.42 -10.59 3.56
C TYR A 72 -19.70 -12.10 3.62
N PRO A 73 -20.82 -12.53 4.25
CA PRO A 73 -21.17 -13.93 4.32
C PRO A 73 -21.25 -14.60 2.94
N GLU A 74 -21.85 -13.92 1.96
CA GLU A 74 -22.12 -14.49 0.62
C GLU A 74 -21.13 -14.05 -0.45
N VAL A 75 -20.46 -12.91 -0.25
CA VAL A 75 -19.60 -12.30 -1.26
C VAL A 75 -18.29 -11.78 -0.66
N VAL A 76 -17.26 -11.76 -1.50
CA VAL A 76 -16.02 -11.02 -1.28
C VAL A 76 -16.08 -9.81 -2.21
N VAL A 77 -15.88 -8.62 -1.67
CA VAL A 77 -15.81 -7.39 -2.46
C VAL A 77 -14.39 -6.88 -2.42
N ARG A 78 -13.74 -6.78 -3.57
CA ARG A 78 -12.49 -6.05 -3.69
C ARG A 78 -12.83 -4.60 -4.00
N THR A 79 -12.53 -3.72 -3.07
CA THR A 79 -12.71 -2.28 -3.26
C THR A 79 -11.41 -1.66 -3.77
N ALA A 80 -11.53 -0.82 -4.78
CA ALA A 80 -10.38 -0.12 -5.35
C ALA A 80 -10.53 1.37 -5.04
N MET A 81 -9.54 1.94 -4.34
CA MET A 81 -9.60 3.37 -4.06
C MET A 81 -9.46 4.14 -5.37
N ARG A 82 -10.51 4.88 -5.72
CA ARG A 82 -10.54 5.75 -6.89
C ARG A 82 -9.51 6.85 -6.69
N SER A 83 -8.37 6.76 -7.36
CA SER A 83 -7.48 7.92 -7.47
C SER A 83 -8.22 9.02 -8.23
N PRO A 84 -8.22 10.27 -7.75
CA PRO A 84 -8.82 11.38 -8.50
C PRO A 84 -8.09 11.68 -9.81
N PHE A 85 -6.87 11.16 -9.98
CA PHE A 85 -6.00 11.44 -11.13
C PHE A 85 -5.80 10.25 -12.08
N ALA A 86 -6.29 9.05 -11.74
CA ALA A 86 -6.16 7.87 -12.58
C ALA A 86 -7.45 7.06 -12.58
N ARG A 87 -7.84 6.56 -13.76
CA ARG A 87 -8.93 5.59 -13.93
C ARG A 87 -8.52 4.29 -13.24
N THR A 88 -8.72 4.27 -11.94
CA THR A 88 -8.43 3.11 -11.10
C THR A 88 -9.59 2.14 -11.29
N ALA A 89 -9.30 0.84 -11.21
CA ALA A 89 -10.33 -0.19 -11.24
C ALA A 89 -11.50 0.17 -10.31
N GLY A 90 -12.72 -0.21 -10.69
CA GLY A 90 -13.90 -0.19 -9.82
C GLY A 90 -13.95 -1.40 -8.88
N ASP A 91 -15.02 -1.46 -8.08
CA ASP A 91 -15.21 -2.54 -7.13
C ASP A 91 -15.62 -3.83 -7.84
N VAL A 92 -15.06 -4.96 -7.40
CA VAL A 92 -15.39 -6.28 -7.94
C VAL A 92 -16.05 -7.09 -6.85
N VAL A 93 -17.26 -7.56 -7.12
CA VAL A 93 -18.03 -8.43 -6.23
C VAL A 93 -17.90 -9.87 -6.72
N LEU A 94 -17.37 -10.75 -5.86
CA LEU A 94 -17.22 -12.17 -6.13
C LEU A 94 -18.04 -12.98 -5.14
N PRO A 95 -19.03 -13.76 -5.59
CA PRO A 95 -19.70 -14.73 -4.74
C PRO A 95 -18.73 -15.82 -4.25
N TRP A 96 -18.80 -16.21 -2.99
CA TRP A 96 -17.96 -17.30 -2.46
C TRP A 96 -18.13 -18.61 -3.25
N ALA A 97 -19.36 -18.91 -3.68
CA ALA A 97 -19.66 -20.08 -4.51
C ALA A 97 -18.98 -20.05 -5.89
N SER A 98 -18.59 -18.88 -6.37
CA SER A 98 -17.89 -18.73 -7.64
C SER A 98 -16.37 -18.94 -7.52
N ILE A 99 -15.84 -18.90 -6.29
CA ILE A 99 -14.41 -19.04 -6.03
C ILE A 99 -14.08 -20.54 -6.00
N LEU A 100 -13.16 -20.94 -6.88
CA LEU A 100 -12.64 -22.30 -6.97
C LEU A 100 -11.53 -22.53 -5.95
N GLU A 101 -10.62 -21.56 -5.83
CA GLU A 101 -9.40 -21.70 -5.06
C GLU A 101 -8.88 -20.33 -4.60
N VAL A 102 -8.28 -20.32 -3.41
CA VAL A 102 -7.54 -19.19 -2.84
C VAL A 102 -6.05 -19.55 -2.78
N ALA A 103 -5.29 -19.05 -3.75
CA ALA A 103 -3.87 -19.35 -3.91
C ALA A 103 -2.98 -18.17 -3.53
N ASP A 104 -1.80 -18.46 -2.98
CA ASP A 104 -0.71 -17.51 -2.88
C ASP A 104 0.04 -17.44 -4.22
N GLU A 105 0.31 -16.23 -4.69
CA GLU A 105 0.99 -16.01 -5.96
C GLU A 105 2.08 -14.95 -5.79
N VAL A 106 3.16 -15.07 -6.56
CA VAL A 106 4.19 -14.04 -6.63
C VAL A 106 4.32 -13.53 -8.06
N LYS A 107 4.02 -12.25 -8.24
CA LYS A 107 4.23 -11.59 -9.52
C LYS A 107 5.67 -11.09 -9.65
N LEU A 108 6.35 -11.58 -10.68
CA LEU A 108 7.70 -11.17 -11.04
C LEU A 108 7.62 -10.04 -12.06
N ILE A 109 7.92 -8.81 -11.63
CA ILE A 109 8.00 -7.66 -12.51
C ILE A 109 9.46 -7.46 -12.90
N HIS A 110 9.78 -7.76 -14.16
CA HIS A 110 11.11 -7.62 -14.71
C HIS A 110 11.33 -6.18 -15.17
N HIS A 111 12.39 -5.55 -14.66
CA HIS A 111 12.84 -4.23 -15.07
C HIS A 111 14.31 -4.29 -15.49
N ARG A 112 14.78 -3.28 -16.22
CA ARG A 112 16.19 -3.19 -16.65
C ARG A 112 17.20 -3.29 -15.50
N MET A 113 16.82 -2.89 -14.28
CA MET A 113 17.69 -2.90 -13.09
C MET A 113 17.44 -4.07 -12.14
N GLY A 114 16.60 -5.03 -12.50
CA GLY A 114 16.34 -6.23 -11.68
C GLY A 114 14.88 -6.68 -11.70
N THR A 115 14.62 -7.80 -11.02
CA THR A 115 13.27 -8.39 -10.90
C THR A 115 12.68 -8.06 -9.54
N THR A 116 11.55 -7.35 -9.52
CA THR A 116 10.80 -7.10 -8.29
C THR A 116 9.77 -8.20 -8.09
N LYS A 117 9.76 -8.81 -6.89
CA LYS A 117 8.75 -9.80 -6.50
C LYS A 117 7.63 -9.09 -5.74
N THR A 118 6.41 -9.16 -6.24
CA THR A 118 5.23 -8.60 -5.58
C THR A 118 4.32 -9.75 -5.14
N PRO A 119 4.12 -9.97 -3.82
CA PRO A 119 3.21 -11.00 -3.35
C PRO A 119 1.76 -10.59 -3.65
N LEU A 120 0.96 -11.56 -4.07
CA LEU A 120 -0.45 -11.41 -4.42
C LEU A 120 -1.23 -12.59 -3.82
N ILE A 121 -2.52 -12.37 -3.55
CA ILE A 121 -3.46 -13.46 -3.27
C ILE A 121 -4.36 -13.58 -4.49
N ARG A 122 -4.42 -14.77 -5.10
CA ARG A 122 -5.23 -15.03 -6.29
C ARG A 122 -6.51 -15.75 -5.87
N LEU A 123 -7.64 -15.15 -6.24
CA LEU A 123 -8.96 -15.78 -6.14
C LEU A 123 -9.32 -16.32 -7.52
N MET A 124 -9.23 -17.65 -7.69
CA MET A 124 -9.64 -18.30 -8.94
C MET A 124 -11.16 -18.40 -9.00
N THR A 125 -11.75 -18.04 -10.13
CA THR A 125 -13.20 -18.00 -10.32
C THR A 125 -13.63 -18.96 -11.42
N GLN A 126 -14.79 -19.59 -11.22
CA GLN A 126 -15.38 -20.54 -12.18
C GLN A 126 -16.08 -19.83 -13.36
N GLY A 127 -16.37 -18.53 -13.22
CA GLY A 127 -17.02 -17.70 -14.23
C GLY A 127 -16.23 -16.44 -14.54
N ALA A 128 -16.59 -15.81 -15.66
CA ALA A 128 -15.98 -14.57 -16.12
C ALA A 128 -16.20 -13.45 -15.11
N VAL A 129 -15.10 -12.92 -14.57
CA VAL A 129 -15.12 -11.71 -13.73
C VAL A 129 -15.80 -10.56 -14.50
N PRO A 130 -16.56 -9.62 -13.92
CA PRO A 130 -17.03 -8.47 -14.68
C PRO A 130 -15.84 -7.69 -15.26
N LEU A 131 -15.88 -7.25 -16.53
CA LEU A 131 -14.81 -6.41 -17.13
C LEU A 131 -14.73 -5.04 -16.43
N GLU A 132 -15.88 -4.56 -15.99
CA GLU A 132 -16.03 -3.38 -15.15
C GLU A 132 -15.42 -3.68 -13.78
N GLY A 133 -14.36 -2.95 -13.41
CA GLY A 133 -13.72 -3.14 -12.10
C GLY A 133 -12.45 -3.98 -12.08
N ARG A 134 -12.01 -4.51 -13.23
CA ARG A 134 -10.74 -5.25 -13.30
C ARG A 134 -9.55 -4.31 -13.24
N PHE A 135 -8.53 -4.71 -12.47
CA PHE A 135 -7.20 -4.21 -12.67
C PHE A 135 -6.61 -4.82 -13.95
N SER A 136 -5.59 -4.17 -14.50
CA SER A 136 -4.90 -4.62 -15.72
C SER A 136 -4.23 -5.99 -15.61
N TRP A 137 -4.21 -6.58 -14.41
CA TRP A 137 -3.62 -7.88 -14.11
C TRP A 137 -4.66 -8.93 -13.72
N ASP A 138 -5.93 -8.57 -13.63
CA ASP A 138 -6.99 -9.58 -13.50
C ASP A 138 -7.27 -10.22 -14.85
N THR A 139 -7.82 -11.43 -14.81
CA THR A 139 -8.28 -12.13 -16.02
C THR A 139 -9.72 -12.55 -15.88
N ASP A 140 -10.24 -13.24 -16.91
CA ASP A 140 -11.58 -13.81 -16.85
C ASP A 140 -11.74 -14.86 -15.74
N ASN A 141 -10.64 -15.54 -15.38
CA ASN A 141 -10.67 -16.72 -14.51
C ASN A 141 -10.12 -16.45 -13.11
N TYR A 142 -9.60 -15.25 -12.85
CA TYR A 142 -9.11 -14.91 -11.53
C TYR A 142 -9.06 -13.41 -11.26
N VAL A 143 -9.17 -13.09 -9.97
CA VAL A 143 -9.01 -11.76 -9.41
C VAL A 143 -7.79 -11.76 -8.49
N GLU A 144 -6.88 -10.82 -8.68
CA GLU A 144 -5.69 -10.70 -7.85
C GLU A 144 -5.87 -9.61 -6.79
N LEU A 145 -5.48 -9.92 -5.56
CA LEU A 145 -5.46 -9.02 -4.42
C LEU A 145 -4.00 -8.59 -4.16
N PRO A 146 -3.65 -7.31 -4.39
CA PRO A 146 -2.31 -6.81 -4.13
C PRO A 146 -2.07 -6.68 -2.63
N VAL A 147 -1.36 -7.66 -2.08
CA VAL A 147 -1.02 -7.76 -0.66
C VAL A 147 -0.39 -6.47 -0.12
N GLY A 148 0.54 -5.87 -0.85
CA GLY A 148 1.22 -4.65 -0.43
C GLY A 148 0.35 -3.38 -0.41
N ALA A 149 -0.88 -3.45 -0.94
CA ALA A 149 -1.84 -2.35 -0.93
C ALA A 149 -2.96 -2.54 0.10
N LEU A 150 -2.98 -3.68 0.80
CA LEU A 150 -3.95 -4.02 1.83
C LEU A 150 -3.43 -3.64 3.21
N ALA A 151 -4.34 -3.26 4.11
CA ALA A 151 -4.00 -2.91 5.49
C ALA A 151 -3.80 -4.13 6.41
N ALA A 152 -4.40 -5.27 6.06
CA ALA A 152 -4.30 -6.51 6.83
C ALA A 152 -2.96 -7.21 6.61
N GLU A 153 -2.52 -7.97 7.62
CA GLU A 153 -1.32 -8.80 7.47
C GLU A 153 -1.54 -9.87 6.38
N PRO A 154 -0.59 -10.03 5.43
CA PRO A 154 -0.77 -10.87 4.26
C PRO A 154 -1.16 -12.32 4.54
N ASN A 155 -0.45 -12.95 5.47
CA ASN A 155 -0.61 -14.37 5.74
C ASN A 155 -1.90 -14.62 6.54
N ALA A 156 -2.21 -13.75 7.50
CA ALA A 156 -3.48 -13.77 8.22
C ALA A 156 -4.66 -13.65 7.26
N LEU A 157 -4.60 -12.70 6.30
CA LEU A 157 -5.65 -12.57 5.30
C LEU A 157 -5.78 -13.81 4.42
N LEU A 158 -4.67 -14.37 3.94
CA LEU A 158 -4.66 -15.61 3.16
C LEU A 158 -5.29 -16.78 3.94
N SER A 159 -4.89 -16.97 5.20
CA SER A 159 -5.42 -18.01 6.07
C SER A 159 -6.92 -17.85 6.30
N VAL A 160 -7.37 -16.61 6.59
CA VAL A 160 -8.79 -16.31 6.77
C VAL A 160 -9.58 -16.59 5.50
N LEU A 161 -9.10 -16.15 4.33
CA LEU A 161 -9.77 -16.39 3.05
C LEU A 161 -9.87 -17.89 2.73
N ARG A 162 -8.83 -18.68 3.04
CA ARG A 162 -8.86 -20.14 2.88
C ARG A 162 -9.87 -20.80 3.81
N GLU A 163 -9.88 -20.45 5.10
CA GLU A 163 -10.86 -21.00 6.06
C GLU A 163 -12.30 -20.60 5.71
N MET A 164 -12.52 -19.36 5.25
CA MET A 164 -13.82 -18.89 4.76
C MET A 164 -14.25 -19.62 3.48
N HIS A 165 -13.32 -19.97 2.59
CA HIS A 165 -13.65 -20.71 1.38
C HIS A 165 -14.11 -22.15 1.66
N GLN A 166 -13.58 -22.80 2.70
CA GLN A 166 -13.89 -24.21 3.01
C GLN A 166 -15.37 -24.48 3.30
N SER A 167 -16.06 -23.61 4.05
CA SER A 167 -17.46 -23.83 4.40
C SER A 167 -18.20 -22.56 4.78
N GLU A 168 -19.52 -22.57 4.57
CA GLU A 168 -20.39 -21.47 4.97
C GLU A 168 -20.49 -21.32 6.50
N SER A 169 -20.45 -22.43 7.24
CA SER A 169 -20.44 -22.40 8.71
C SER A 169 -19.20 -21.70 9.25
N ARG A 170 -18.01 -22.02 8.70
CA ARG A 170 -16.76 -21.31 9.03
C ARG A 170 -16.82 -19.83 8.69
N ARG A 171 -17.41 -19.45 7.55
CA ARG A 171 -17.61 -18.04 7.19
C ARG A 171 -18.37 -17.29 8.27
N ARG A 172 -19.52 -17.83 8.69
CA ARG A 172 -20.35 -17.17 9.71
C ARG A 172 -19.63 -17.11 11.06
N GLU A 173 -18.91 -18.15 11.44
CA GLU A 173 -18.09 -18.17 12.65
C GLU A 173 -17.03 -17.06 12.63
N LEU A 174 -16.22 -16.99 11.56
CA LEU A 174 -15.14 -16.01 11.45
C LEU A 174 -15.65 -14.57 11.36
N LEU A 175 -16.78 -14.34 10.69
CA LEU A 175 -17.42 -13.02 10.60
C LEU A 175 -18.07 -12.59 11.93
N SER A 176 -18.37 -13.52 12.83
CA SER A 176 -18.88 -13.19 14.18
C SER A 176 -17.78 -12.70 15.13
N LEU A 177 -16.52 -12.99 14.82
CA LEU A 177 -15.36 -12.54 15.59
C LEU A 177 -15.05 -11.07 15.30
N SER A 178 -14.41 -10.41 16.27
CA SER A 178 -13.92 -9.05 16.05
C SER A 178 -12.85 -9.05 14.94
N PRO A 179 -12.91 -8.12 13.96
CA PRO A 179 -11.87 -8.01 12.93
C PRO A 179 -10.47 -7.81 13.54
N ARG A 180 -10.38 -7.14 14.69
CA ARG A 180 -9.11 -6.99 15.42
C ARG A 180 -8.55 -8.32 15.88
N THR A 181 -9.37 -9.23 16.38
CA THR A 181 -8.89 -10.55 16.80
C THR A 181 -8.52 -11.42 15.61
N LEU A 182 -9.25 -11.30 14.50
CA LEU A 182 -9.06 -12.10 13.30
C LEU A 182 -7.78 -11.76 12.54
N PHE A 183 -7.46 -10.47 12.43
CA PHE A 183 -6.29 -9.98 11.70
C PHE A 183 -5.14 -9.55 12.61
N SER A 184 -5.24 -9.83 13.92
CA SER A 184 -4.11 -9.63 14.81
C SER A 184 -3.03 -10.65 14.50
N PRO A 185 -1.78 -10.20 14.29
CA PRO A 185 -0.66 -11.12 14.19
C PRO A 185 -0.58 -11.98 15.46
N PRO A 186 -0.34 -13.31 15.38
CA PRO A 186 -0.01 -14.09 16.57
C PRO A 186 1.19 -13.45 17.29
N PRO A 187 1.24 -13.52 18.64
CA PRO A 187 2.32 -12.91 19.41
C PRO A 187 3.69 -13.40 18.91
N LEU A 188 4.69 -12.50 18.93
CA LEU A 188 6.02 -12.75 18.38
C LEU A 188 6.68 -14.04 18.91
N ARG A 189 6.38 -14.43 20.15
CA ARG A 189 6.90 -15.68 20.74
C ARG A 189 6.41 -16.92 20.01
N GLU A 190 5.15 -16.99 19.64
CA GLU A 190 4.58 -18.12 18.89
C GLU A 190 5.12 -18.16 17.46
N ARG A 191 5.36 -16.98 16.86
CA ARG A 191 5.95 -16.87 15.52
C ARG A 191 7.40 -17.33 15.46
N LEU A 192 8.18 -17.03 16.50
CA LEU A 192 9.60 -17.34 16.54
C LEU A 192 9.88 -18.77 17.01
N TRP A 193 9.09 -19.29 17.95
CA TRP A 193 9.40 -20.54 18.63
C TRP A 193 8.40 -21.67 18.35
N GLY A 194 7.35 -21.41 17.55
CA GLY A 194 6.29 -22.37 17.25
C GLY A 194 5.33 -22.58 18.43
N PRO A 195 4.18 -23.24 18.20
CA PRO A 195 3.31 -23.66 19.28
C PRO A 195 4.09 -24.60 20.21
N LYS A 196 4.08 -24.30 21.52
CA LYS A 196 4.50 -25.27 22.53
C LYS A 196 3.29 -26.13 22.85
N ASP A 197 3.38 -27.41 22.50
CA ASP A 197 2.47 -28.46 22.97
C ASP A 197 2.44 -28.52 24.51
#